data_AF-A0A382X7B1-F1
#
_entry.id   AF-A0A382X7B1-F1
#
_cell.length_a   1.000
_cell.length_b   1.000
_cell.length_c   1.000
_cell.angle_alpha   90.00
_cell.angle_beta   90.00
_cell.angle_gamma   90.00
#
_symmetry.space_group_name_H-M   'P 1'
#
loop_
_entity.id
_entity.type
_entity.pdbx_description
1 polymer ?
#
loop_
_entity_poly.entity_id
_entity_poly.type
_entity_poly.pdbx_seq_one_letter_code
_entity_poly.pdbx_strand_id
1 'polypeptide(L)' 'MLIDALQYNNWSENIFNQLHAGGVTAVHVTIAYHEDFRETVENIIRWNRRFE' A
#
# COMPACT_ATOMS: atom_id res chain seq x y z
N MET A 1 8.22 -16.74 5.46
CA MET A 1 7.40 -15.75 4.73
C MET A 1 6.53 -15.04 5.75
N LEU A 2 6.72 -13.73 5.93
CA LEU A 2 5.93 -12.89 6.84
C LEU A 2 4.96 -12.06 6.01
N ILE A 3 3.68 -12.07 6.35
CA ILE A 3 2.65 -11.28 5.67
C ILE A 3 2.01 -10.37 6.69
N ASP A 4 1.97 -9.07 6.37
CA ASP A 4 1.20 -8.10 7.13
C ASP A 4 -0.17 -7.91 6.47
N ALA A 5 -1.23 -8.21 7.19
CA ALA A 5 -2.58 -8.25 6.64
C ALA A 5 -3.34 -6.91 6.72
N LEU A 6 -2.76 -5.85 7.28
CA LEU A 6 -3.46 -4.56 7.38
C LEU A 6 -2.49 -3.38 7.54
N GLN A 7 -2.20 -2.70 6.43
CA GLN A 7 -1.38 -1.48 6.46
C GLN A 7 -2.04 -0.31 5.72
N TYR A 8 -1.98 0.86 6.35
CA TYR A 8 -2.36 2.15 5.77
C TYR A 8 -1.24 3.14 6.06
N ASN A 9 -0.45 3.46 5.04
CA ASN A 9 0.77 4.25 5.18
C ASN A 9 0.83 5.34 4.10
N ASN A 10 1.65 6.37 4.35
CA ASN A 10 2.02 7.30 3.29
C ASN A 10 3.13 6.68 2.41
N TRP A 11 2.71 5.78 1.51
CA TRP A 11 3.60 4.90 0.74
C TRP A 11 4.66 5.63 -0.07
N SER A 12 5.91 5.22 0.15
CA SER A 12 7.13 5.66 -0.52
C SER A 12 8.14 4.52 -0.59
N GLU A 13 9.18 4.65 -1.42
CA GLU A 13 10.29 3.69 -1.52
C GLU A 13 10.93 3.40 -0.15
N ASN A 14 11.09 4.42 0.69
CA ASN A 14 11.63 4.26 2.04
C ASN A 14 10.79 3.30 2.91
N ILE A 15 9.46 3.35 2.79
CA ILE A 15 8.58 2.43 3.54
C ILE A 15 8.75 0.99 3.03
N PHE A 16 8.89 0.79 1.72
CA PHE A 16 9.14 -0.55 1.17
C PHE A 16 10.49 -1.11 1.65
N ASN A 17 11.53 -0.28 1.71
CA ASN A 17 12.84 -0.67 2.26
C ASN A 17 12.76 -1.03 3.74
N GLN A 18 11.99 -0.29 4.54
CA GLN A 18 11.77 -0.59 5.95
C GLN A 18 11.02 -1.91 6.15
N LEU A 19 9.95 -2.15 5.37
CA LEU A 19 9.21 -3.41 5.40
C LEU A 19 10.11 -4.59 5.02
N HIS A 20 10.93 -4.44 3.98
CA HIS A 20 11.89 -5.45 3.56
C HIS A 20 12.95 -5.72 4.65
N ALA A 21 13.54 -4.67 5.23
CA ALA A 21 14.50 -4.78 6.33
C ALA A 21 13.89 -5.44 7.58
N GLY A 22 12.59 -5.22 7.81
CA GLY A 22 11.81 -5.89 8.86
C GLY A 22 11.41 -7.33 8.53
N GLY A 23 11.76 -7.85 7.35
CA GLY A 23 11.47 -9.22 6.92
C GLY A 23 10.04 -9.45 6.40
N VAL A 24 9.26 -8.39 6.16
CA VAL A 24 7.92 -8.49 5.59
C VAL A 24 8.01 -8.86 4.11
N THR A 25 7.37 -9.97 3.74
CA THR A 25 7.36 -10.50 2.37
C THR A 25 6.20 -9.95 1.54
N ALA A 26 5.05 -9.71 2.17
CA ALA A 26 3.88 -9.14 1.50
C ALA A 26 3.07 -8.30 2.50
N VAL A 27 2.34 -7.33 1.96
CA VAL A 27 1.49 -6.44 2.74
C VAL A 27 0.14 -6.25 2.05
N HIS A 28 -0.95 -6.36 2.81
CA HIS A 28 -2.28 -5.97 2.36
C HIS A 28 -2.48 -4.47 2.60
N VAL A 29 -2.56 -3.72 1.51
CA VAL A 29 -2.68 -2.26 1.54
C VAL A 29 -4.14 -1.87 1.62
N THR A 30 -4.48 -1.07 2.64
CA THR A 30 -5.79 -0.43 2.72
C THR A 30 -5.81 0.74 1.74
N ILE A 31 -6.68 0.65 0.74
CA ILE A 31 -6.77 1.62 -0.36
C ILE A 31 -7.86 2.68 -0.14
N ALA A 32 -8.85 2.37 0.70
CA ALA A 32 -9.98 3.24 1.04
C ALA A 32 -10.63 2.80 2.36
N TYR A 33 -11.20 3.75 3.09
CA TYR A 33 -12.04 3.58 4.27
C TYR A 33 -13.44 4.16 4.09
N HIS A 34 -13.50 5.43 3.68
CA HIS A 34 -14.72 6.24 3.63
C HIS A 34 -14.91 6.94 2.29
N GLU A 35 -13.92 6.82 1.41
CA GLU A 35 -13.93 7.33 0.05
C GLU A 35 -15.13 6.78 -0.74
N ASP A 36 -15.68 7.61 -1.60
CA ASP A 36 -16.67 7.17 -2.57
C ASP A 36 -16.05 6.32 -3.69
N PHE A 37 -16.87 5.89 -4.64
CA PHE A 37 -16.39 5.09 -5.77
C PHE A 37 -15.31 5.81 -6.60
N ARG A 38 -15.51 7.09 -6.91
CA ARG A 38 -14.59 7.85 -7.78
C ARG A 38 -13.26 8.06 -7.07
N GLU A 39 -13.30 8.47 -5.80
CA GLU A 39 -12.13 8.67 -4.96
C GLU A 39 -11.34 7.36 -4.77
N THR A 40 -12.04 6.24 -4.57
CA THR A 40 -11.42 4.91 -4.48
C THR A 40 -10.70 4.52 -5.78
N VAL A 41 -11.32 4.77 -6.94
CA VAL A 41 -10.69 4.53 -8.24
C VAL A 41 -9.46 5.40 -8.42
N GLU A 42 -9.51 6.67 -8.02
CA GLU A 42 -8.35 7.57 -8.04
C GLU A 42 -7.21 7.07 -7.13
N ASN A 43 -7.52 6.53 -5.96
CA ASN A 43 -6.54 5.87 -5.10
C ASN A 43 -5.87 4.67 -5.78
N ILE A 44 -6.64 3.79 -6.44
CA ILE A 44 -6.11 2.63 -7.17
C ILE A 44 -5.20 3.08 -8.32
N ILE A 45 -5.58 4.10 -9.09
CA ILE A 45 -4.74 4.64 -10.18
C ILE A 45 -3.43 5.21 -9.61
N ARG A 46 -3.50 5.99 -8.52
CA ARG A 46 -2.30 6.51 -7.83
C ARG A 46 -1.41 5.39 -7.29
N TRP A 47 -1.99 4.28 -6.84
CA TRP A 47 -1.26 3.11 -6.39
C TRP A 47 -0.52 2.43 -7.55
N ASN A 48 -1.22 2.13 -8.66
CA ASN A 48 -0.63 1.44 -9.81
C ASN A 48 0.56 2.22 -10.40
N ARG A 49 0.48 3.55 -10.48
CA ARG A 49 1.58 4.41 -10.96
C ARG A 49 2.89 4.30 -10.15
N ARG A 50 2.88 3.70 -8.96
CA ARG A 50 4.10 3.45 -8.18
C ARG A 50 4.91 2.26 -8.70
N PHE A 51 4.32 1.45 -9.58
CA PHE A 51 4.89 0.20 -10.10
C PHE A 51 4.89 0.12 -11.63
N GLU A 52 4.51 1.20 -12.31
CA GLU A 52 4.72 1.41 -13.75
C GLU A 52 6.12 1.99 -14.00
#